data_AF-A0A1I7RTW4-F1
#
_entry.id   AF-A0A1I7RTW4-F1
#
_cell.length_a   1.000
_cell.length_b   1.000
_cell.length_c   1.000
_cell.angle_alpha   90.00
_cell.angle_beta   90.00
_cell.angle_gamma   90.00
#
_symmetry.space_group_name_H-M   'P 1'
#
loop_
_entity.id
_entity.type
_entity.pdbx_description
1 polymer ?
#
loop_
_entity_poly.entity_id
_entity_poly.type
_entity_poly.pdbx_seq_one_letter_code
_entity_poly.pdbx_strand_id
1 'polypeptide(L)'
;MEFILGELFFTYKDYKDYIDIELIPFGNSWYISGKLHCQHGKSECDANALENCVVKYVENPFLTIHCITKELYEDRTLEQAKDLCFTITGVNNTVQSKIRHCYTSSERDFLLKQAFNKTKSTFPENKWEYGFIPYIGFDDFYASNLQFYQKDLSFAICNFLSAKNLENLNNLCKS
;
A
#
# COMPACT_ATOMS: atom_id res chain seq x y z
N MET A 1 0.03 4.67 9.16
CA MET A 1 0.92 3.53 9.44
C MET A 1 0.17 2.41 10.17
N GLU A 2 -0.64 2.71 11.18
CA GLU A 2 -1.40 1.72 11.98
C GLU A 2 -2.18 0.68 11.16
N PHE A 3 -2.92 1.10 10.12
CA PHE A 3 -3.69 0.16 9.29
C PHE A 3 -2.82 -0.89 8.58
N ILE A 4 -1.64 -0.49 8.07
CA ILE A 4 -0.70 -1.41 7.41
C ILE A 4 -0.13 -2.39 8.43
N LEU A 5 0.25 -1.91 9.61
CA LEU A 5 0.86 -2.70 10.69
C LEU A 5 -0.14 -3.58 11.45
N GLY A 6 -1.41 -3.21 11.42
CA GLY A 6 -2.50 -3.85 12.15
C GLY A 6 -3.47 -4.54 11.20
N GLU A 7 -4.64 -3.95 11.01
CA GLU A 7 -5.79 -4.57 10.34
C GLU A 7 -5.42 -5.26 9.02
N LEU A 8 -4.77 -4.55 8.09
CA LEU A 8 -4.43 -5.13 6.78
C LEU A 8 -3.46 -6.31 6.90
N PHE A 9 -2.51 -6.26 7.83
CA PHE A 9 -1.56 -7.35 8.03
C PHE A 9 -2.25 -8.59 8.60
N PHE A 10 -3.09 -8.44 9.63
CA PHE A 10 -3.82 -9.57 10.22
C PHE A 10 -4.80 -10.18 9.23
N THR A 11 -5.56 -9.35 8.52
CA THR A 11 -6.44 -9.80 7.45
C THR A 11 -5.64 -10.49 6.33
N TYR A 12 -4.52 -9.94 5.88
CA TYR A 12 -3.72 -10.60 4.84
C TYR A 12 -3.28 -12.01 5.25
N LYS A 13 -2.89 -12.22 6.52
CA LYS A 13 -2.48 -13.56 6.98
C LYS A 13 -3.56 -14.62 6.82
N ASP A 14 -4.81 -14.25 7.05
CA ASP A 14 -5.94 -15.18 6.99
C ASP A 14 -6.48 -15.31 5.56
N TYR A 15 -6.42 -14.24 4.76
CA TYR A 15 -7.10 -14.16 3.46
C TYR A 15 -6.19 -14.17 2.23
N LYS A 16 -4.84 -14.18 2.37
CA LYS A 16 -3.87 -14.08 1.26
C LYS A 16 -4.06 -15.07 0.10
N ASP A 17 -4.71 -16.21 0.34
CA ASP A 17 -4.96 -17.21 -0.71
C ASP A 17 -6.27 -16.94 -1.49
N TYR A 18 -7.03 -15.91 -1.09
CA TYR A 18 -8.34 -15.52 -1.63
C TYR A 18 -8.39 -14.07 -2.11
N ILE A 19 -7.37 -13.25 -1.79
CA ILE A 19 -7.31 -11.83 -2.15
C ILE A 19 -5.96 -11.49 -2.76
N ASP A 20 -5.97 -10.53 -3.67
CA ASP A 20 -4.79 -9.81 -4.12
C ASP A 20 -4.81 -8.38 -3.55
N ILE A 21 -3.66 -7.89 -3.08
CA ILE A 21 -3.55 -6.52 -2.55
C ILE A 21 -2.87 -5.63 -3.59
N GLU A 22 -3.61 -4.65 -4.11
CA GLU A 22 -3.02 -3.50 -4.83
C GLU A 22 -2.67 -2.39 -3.82
N LEU A 23 -1.40 -1.99 -3.78
CA LEU A 23 -0.94 -0.86 -2.98
C LEU A 23 -0.65 0.34 -3.89
N ILE A 24 -1.12 1.52 -3.49
CA ILE A 24 -0.87 2.79 -4.18
C ILE A 24 -0.19 3.77 -3.20
N PRO A 25 1.15 3.69 -3.04
CA PRO A 25 1.89 4.53 -2.10
C PRO A 25 1.94 5.97 -2.60
N PHE A 26 1.06 6.81 -2.06
CA PHE A 26 1.01 8.24 -2.40
C PHE A 26 0.39 9.06 -1.27
N GLY A 27 -0.67 8.54 -0.66
CA GLY A 27 -1.35 9.19 0.46
C GLY A 27 -1.84 10.59 0.12
N ASN A 28 -1.62 11.52 1.05
CA ASN A 28 -2.04 12.92 0.90
C ASN A 28 -1.04 13.79 0.14
N SER A 29 -0.05 13.22 -0.55
CA SER A 29 0.87 13.98 -1.41
C SER A 29 0.14 14.74 -2.53
N TRP A 30 0.80 15.74 -3.11
CA TRP A 30 0.26 16.55 -4.19
C TRP A 30 1.37 17.13 -5.08
N TYR A 31 0.99 17.66 -6.24
CA TYR A 31 1.91 18.34 -7.14
C TYR A 31 1.60 19.83 -7.21
N ILE A 32 2.61 20.69 -7.08
CA ILE A 32 2.52 22.13 -7.37
C ILE A 32 3.50 22.42 -8.50
N SER A 33 3.01 22.94 -9.63
CA SER A 33 3.84 23.30 -10.79
C SER A 33 4.80 22.19 -11.22
N GLY A 34 4.35 20.93 -11.19
CA GLY A 34 5.15 19.75 -11.57
C GLY A 34 6.07 19.20 -10.47
N LYS A 35 6.19 19.88 -9.32
CA LYS A 35 6.99 19.42 -8.17
C LYS A 35 6.12 18.64 -7.18
N LEU A 36 6.62 17.49 -6.72
CA LEU A 36 5.98 16.69 -5.68
C LEU A 36 6.14 17.32 -4.30
N HIS A 37 5.06 17.32 -3.53
CA HIS A 37 5.00 17.69 -2.12
C HIS A 37 4.29 16.59 -1.34
N CYS A 38 4.74 16.35 -0.12
CA CYS A 38 4.15 15.37 0.80
C CYS A 38 3.85 16.05 2.14
N GLN A 39 2.79 15.62 2.82
CA GLN A 39 2.28 16.22 4.06
C GLN A 39 3.32 16.20 5.20
N HIS A 40 4.18 15.18 5.23
CA HIS A 40 5.24 14.99 6.20
C HIS A 40 6.64 15.28 5.62
N GLY A 41 6.71 16.02 4.51
CA GLY A 41 7.96 16.50 3.92
C GLY A 41 8.73 15.43 3.11
N LYS A 42 10.05 15.65 2.96
CA LYS A 42 10.88 14.89 2.02
C LYS A 42 10.98 13.40 2.36
N SER A 43 11.05 13.05 3.64
CA SER A 43 11.16 11.65 4.08
C SER A 43 9.97 10.81 3.63
N GLU A 44 8.74 11.34 3.74
CA GLU A 44 7.53 10.68 3.22
C GLU A 44 7.57 10.56 1.70
N CYS A 45 8.01 11.60 0.98
CA CYS A 45 8.17 11.50 -0.47
C CYS A 45 9.20 10.43 -0.91
N ASP A 46 10.28 10.30 -0.16
CA ASP A 46 11.31 9.28 -0.38
C ASP A 46 10.77 7.87 -0.06
N ALA A 47 10.01 7.73 1.04
CA ALA A 47 9.35 6.46 1.38
C ALA A 47 8.33 6.04 0.31
N ASN A 48 7.43 6.94 -0.10
CA ASN A 48 6.48 6.69 -1.18
C ASN A 48 7.19 6.27 -2.48
N ALA A 49 8.31 6.92 -2.81
CA ALA A 49 9.11 6.58 -3.98
C ALA A 49 9.68 5.15 -3.90
N LEU A 50 10.28 4.78 -2.76
CA LEU A 50 10.82 3.44 -2.55
C LEU A 50 9.71 2.39 -2.61
N GLU A 51 8.59 2.63 -1.93
CA GLU A 51 7.45 1.70 -1.90
C GLU A 51 6.86 1.49 -3.30
N ASN A 52 6.74 2.53 -4.14
CA ASN A 52 6.34 2.36 -5.54
C ASN A 52 7.31 1.47 -6.33
N CYS A 53 8.62 1.60 -6.12
CA CYS A 53 9.60 0.71 -6.74
C CYS A 53 9.48 -0.73 -6.21
N VAL A 54 9.18 -0.92 -4.93
CA VAL A 54 8.91 -2.24 -4.33
C VAL A 54 7.67 -2.85 -4.97
N VAL A 55 6.55 -2.11 -5.06
CA VAL A 55 5.31 -2.56 -5.74
C VAL A 55 5.59 -3.01 -7.18
N LYS A 56 6.46 -2.30 -7.91
CA LYS A 56 6.75 -2.65 -9.30
C LYS A 56 7.57 -3.95 -9.46
N TYR A 57 8.51 -4.22 -8.57
CA TYR A 57 9.54 -5.23 -8.80
C TYR A 57 9.47 -6.45 -7.87
N VAL A 58 8.67 -6.38 -6.80
CA VAL A 58 8.45 -7.49 -5.87
C VAL A 58 7.07 -8.10 -6.17
N GLU A 59 7.02 -9.41 -6.40
CA GLU A 59 5.80 -10.14 -6.77
C GLU A 59 4.70 -10.03 -5.70
N ASN A 60 5.08 -10.12 -4.42
CA ASN A 60 4.17 -9.95 -3.28
C ASN A 60 4.67 -8.81 -2.39
N PRO A 61 4.47 -7.54 -2.79
CA PRO A 61 5.16 -6.40 -2.19
C PRO A 61 4.67 -6.07 -0.77
N PHE A 62 3.46 -6.51 -0.40
CA PHE A 62 2.83 -6.15 0.87
C PHE A 62 3.68 -6.51 2.09
N LEU A 63 4.24 -7.72 2.15
CA LEU A 63 5.07 -8.13 3.31
C LEU A 63 6.36 -7.31 3.42
N THR A 64 6.97 -6.94 2.30
CA THR A 64 8.14 -6.06 2.26
C THR A 64 7.79 -4.64 2.73
N ILE A 65 6.66 -4.09 2.27
CA ILE A 65 6.18 -2.76 2.67
C ILE A 65 5.74 -2.74 4.14
N HIS A 66 5.06 -3.79 4.62
CA HIS A 66 4.72 -3.96 6.03
C HIS A 66 5.98 -3.94 6.91
N CYS A 67 7.01 -4.70 6.53
CA CYS A 67 8.29 -4.68 7.24
C CYS A 67 8.91 -3.28 7.24
N ILE A 68 9.02 -2.62 6.07
CA ILE A 68 9.62 -1.27 5.98
C ILE A 68 8.83 -0.29 6.86
N THR A 69 7.50 -0.33 6.80
CA THR A 69 6.62 0.51 7.63
C THR A 69 6.89 0.29 9.12
N LYS A 70 7.09 -0.97 9.53
CA LYS A 70 7.37 -1.33 10.92
C LYS A 70 8.70 -0.75 11.38
N GLU A 71 9.75 -0.93 10.59
CA GLU A 71 11.09 -0.43 10.95
C GLU A 71 11.15 1.10 10.94
N LEU A 72 10.41 1.76 10.05
CA LEU A 72 10.25 3.22 10.08
C LEU A 72 9.47 3.69 11.32
N TYR A 73 8.48 2.93 11.77
CA TYR A 73 7.73 3.20 13.00
C TYR A 73 8.61 3.02 14.26
N GLU A 74 9.63 2.15 14.19
CA GLU A 74 10.67 1.97 15.23
C GLU A 74 11.86 2.94 15.04
N ASP A 75 11.63 4.09 14.41
CA ASP A 75 12.59 5.19 14.21
C ASP A 75 13.88 4.83 13.45
N ARG A 76 13.88 3.77 12.63
CA ARG A 76 15.00 3.51 11.70
C ARG A 76 14.98 4.46 10.51
N THR A 77 16.16 4.70 9.94
CA THR A 77 16.24 5.42 8.65
C THR A 77 15.64 4.56 7.53
N LEU A 78 15.19 5.21 6.45
CA LEU A 78 14.65 4.52 5.27
C LEU A 78 15.66 3.53 4.67
N GLU A 79 16.95 3.86 4.68
CA GLU A 79 18.00 2.97 4.19
C GLU A 79 18.16 1.72 5.08
N GLN A 80 18.20 1.90 6.40
CA GLN A 80 18.28 0.80 7.37
C GLN A 80 17.05 -0.11 7.29
N ALA A 81 15.85 0.47 7.24
CA ALA A 81 14.60 -0.26 7.10
C ALA A 81 14.58 -1.08 5.81
N LYS A 82 14.94 -0.47 4.67
CA LYS A 82 15.01 -1.13 3.37
C LYS A 82 15.98 -2.32 3.37
N ASP A 83 17.23 -2.12 3.80
CA ASP A 83 18.24 -3.19 3.76
C ASP A 83 17.87 -4.37 4.68
N LEU A 84 17.36 -4.08 5.88
CA LEU A 84 16.87 -5.10 6.80
C LEU A 84 15.69 -5.86 6.23
N CYS A 85 14.68 -5.15 5.72
CA CYS A 85 13.45 -5.76 5.24
C CYS A 85 13.61 -6.53 3.94
N PHE A 86 14.51 -6.11 3.05
CA PHE A 86 14.87 -6.90 1.86
C PHE A 86 15.50 -8.24 2.26
N THR A 87 16.29 -8.26 3.33
CA THR A 87 16.86 -9.49 3.88
C THR A 87 15.77 -10.37 4.51
N ILE A 88 14.94 -9.80 5.39
CA ILE A 88 13.87 -10.53 6.09
C ILE A 88 12.86 -11.14 5.12
N THR A 89 12.47 -10.39 4.09
CA THR A 89 11.44 -10.81 3.14
C THR A 89 11.98 -11.53 1.90
N GLY A 90 13.29 -11.79 1.85
CA GLY A 90 13.90 -12.61 0.79
C GLY A 90 13.94 -11.93 -0.58
N VAL A 91 13.98 -10.60 -0.64
CA VAL A 91 14.14 -9.87 -1.90
C VAL A 91 15.54 -10.13 -2.44
N ASN A 92 15.65 -10.90 -3.51
CA ASN A 92 16.95 -11.31 -4.05
C ASN A 92 17.74 -10.13 -4.67
N ASN A 93 19.06 -10.29 -4.77
CA ASN A 93 19.99 -9.23 -5.24
C ASN A 93 19.65 -8.65 -6.61
N THR A 94 19.10 -9.46 -7.53
CA THR A 94 18.67 -9.00 -8.86
C THR A 94 17.51 -8.02 -8.72
N VAL A 95 16.50 -8.36 -7.90
CA VAL A 95 15.34 -7.49 -7.64
C VAL A 95 15.78 -6.24 -6.86
N GLN A 96 16.64 -6.37 -5.84
CA GLN A 96 17.18 -5.22 -5.13
C GLN A 96 17.90 -4.24 -6.05
N SER A 97 18.64 -4.75 -7.05
CA SER A 97 19.33 -3.92 -8.03
C SER A 97 18.35 -3.17 -8.94
N LYS A 98 17.24 -3.80 -9.34
CA LYS A 98 16.14 -3.14 -10.08
C LYS A 98 15.48 -2.05 -9.24
N ILE A 99 15.17 -2.33 -7.97
CA ILE A 99 14.58 -1.34 -7.06
C ILE A 99 15.52 -0.15 -6.85
N ARG A 100 16.82 -0.41 -6.66
CA ARG A 100 17.82 0.66 -6.55
C ARG A 100 17.85 1.54 -7.79
N HIS A 101 17.88 0.93 -8.98
CA HIS A 101 17.85 1.67 -10.25
C HIS A 101 16.57 2.49 -10.41
N CYS A 102 15.42 1.91 -10.07
CA CYS A 102 14.14 2.60 -10.08
C CYS A 102 14.16 3.84 -9.18
N TYR A 103 14.63 3.69 -7.95
CA TYR A 103 14.64 4.76 -6.95
C TYR A 103 15.56 5.94 -7.30
N THR A 104 16.65 5.68 -8.04
CA THR A 104 17.65 6.71 -8.41
C THR A 104 17.51 7.23 -9.83
N SER A 105 16.58 6.71 -10.64
CA SER A 105 16.36 7.12 -12.02
C SER A 105 15.04 7.90 -12.17
N SER A 106 14.75 8.37 -13.39
CA SER A 106 13.48 9.02 -13.72
C SER A 106 12.26 8.10 -13.56
N GLU A 107 12.47 6.79 -13.42
CA GLU A 107 11.41 5.82 -13.13
C GLU A 107 10.70 6.13 -11.82
N ARG A 108 11.43 6.59 -10.79
CA ARG A 108 10.88 7.08 -9.52
C ARG A 108 9.76 8.10 -9.74
N ASP A 109 10.05 9.15 -10.50
CA ASP A 109 9.10 10.26 -10.70
C ASP A 109 7.92 9.83 -11.57
N PHE A 110 8.17 8.95 -12.54
CA PHE A 110 7.14 8.35 -13.36
C PHE A 110 6.14 7.54 -12.52
N LEU A 111 6.62 6.68 -11.62
CA LEU A 111 5.76 5.87 -10.75
C LEU A 111 4.98 6.73 -9.75
N LEU A 112 5.61 7.73 -9.14
CA LEU A 112 4.91 8.69 -8.27
C LEU A 112 3.81 9.44 -9.01
N LYS A 113 4.03 9.77 -10.29
CA LYS A 113 3.02 10.42 -11.13
C LYS A 113 1.87 9.47 -11.47
N GLN A 114 2.15 8.20 -11.73
CA GLN A 114 1.12 7.18 -11.92
C GLN A 114 0.29 6.98 -10.65
N ALA A 115 0.95 6.86 -9.49
CA ALA A 115 0.28 6.75 -8.19
C ALA A 115 -0.61 7.97 -7.93
N PHE A 116 -0.11 9.20 -8.17
CA PHE A 116 -0.92 10.42 -8.10
C PHE A 116 -2.17 10.36 -8.98
N ASN A 117 -2.04 9.94 -10.24
CA ASN A 117 -3.16 9.88 -11.16
C ASN A 117 -4.19 8.83 -10.73
N LYS A 118 -3.74 7.63 -10.31
CA LYS A 118 -4.62 6.58 -9.77
C LYS A 118 -5.31 7.08 -8.50
N THR A 119 -4.59 7.61 -7.52
CA THR A 119 -5.18 8.23 -6.31
C THR A 119 -6.19 9.32 -6.65
N LYS A 120 -5.92 10.15 -7.67
CA LYS A 120 -6.87 11.18 -8.09
C LYS A 120 -8.14 10.58 -8.71
N SER A 121 -8.03 9.49 -9.47
CA SER A 121 -9.19 8.83 -10.10
C SER A 121 -10.01 7.96 -9.14
N THR A 122 -9.40 7.45 -8.06
CA THR A 122 -10.07 6.56 -7.12
C THR A 122 -10.80 7.29 -6.00
N PHE A 123 -10.40 8.53 -5.70
CA PHE A 123 -11.11 9.38 -4.74
C PHE A 123 -12.11 10.29 -5.47
N PRO A 124 -13.37 10.41 -5.01
CA PRO A 124 -14.30 11.42 -5.52
C PRO A 124 -13.72 12.83 -5.34
N GLU A 125 -14.16 13.79 -6.17
CA GLU A 125 -13.56 15.11 -6.40
C GLU A 125 -13.24 15.94 -5.13
N ASN A 126 -13.82 15.58 -3.99
CA ASN A 126 -13.66 16.23 -2.71
C ASN A 126 -12.55 15.58 -1.85
N LYS A 127 -11.37 15.29 -2.44
CA LYS A 127 -10.16 14.80 -1.71
C LYS A 127 -9.93 15.56 -0.39
N TRP A 128 -10.32 16.83 -0.35
CA TRP A 128 -10.16 17.76 0.76
C TRP A 128 -11.30 17.76 1.81
N GLU A 129 -12.47 17.16 1.54
CA GLU A 129 -13.56 17.08 2.54
C GLU A 129 -13.31 16.02 3.61
N TYR A 130 -12.55 14.98 3.29
CA TYR A 130 -12.36 13.84 4.20
C TYR A 130 -10.96 13.77 4.80
N GLY A 131 -9.90 14.17 4.08
CA GLY A 131 -8.54 14.36 4.62
C GLY A 131 -7.86 13.13 5.26
N PHE A 132 -8.54 11.98 5.34
CA PHE A 132 -8.06 10.80 6.04
C PHE A 132 -7.46 9.79 5.06
N ILE A 133 -6.36 9.19 5.50
CA ILE A 133 -5.76 7.99 4.90
C ILE A 133 -5.66 6.93 6.01
N PRO A 134 -5.70 5.62 5.70
CA PRO A 134 -5.73 5.01 4.37
C PRO A 134 -7.09 5.17 3.68
N TYR A 135 -7.16 4.78 2.41
CA TYR A 135 -8.41 4.65 1.66
C TYR A 135 -8.43 3.29 0.99
N ILE A 136 -9.49 2.53 1.22
CA ILE A 136 -9.63 1.15 0.75
C ILE A 136 -10.68 1.05 -0.36
N GLY A 137 -10.45 0.13 -1.28
CA GLY A 137 -11.39 -0.22 -2.35
C GLY A 137 -11.36 -1.73 -2.57
N PHE A 138 -12.38 -2.26 -3.23
CA PHE A 138 -12.50 -3.69 -3.54
C PHE A 138 -12.84 -3.84 -5.03
N ASP A 139 -12.06 -4.61 -5.78
CA ASP A 139 -12.27 -4.82 -7.23
C ASP A 139 -12.51 -3.53 -8.04
N ASP A 140 -11.64 -2.53 -7.88
CA ASP A 140 -11.77 -1.18 -8.46
C ASP A 140 -13.05 -0.41 -8.06
N PHE A 141 -13.84 -0.91 -7.11
CA PHE A 141 -14.94 -0.19 -6.49
C PHE A 141 -14.45 0.64 -5.31
N TYR A 142 -14.65 1.95 -5.41
CA TYR A 142 -14.26 2.94 -4.41
C TYR A 142 -15.49 3.73 -3.97
N ALA A 143 -15.73 3.79 -2.66
CA ALA A 143 -16.82 4.56 -2.10
C ALA A 143 -16.53 4.98 -0.66
N SER A 144 -17.09 6.12 -0.25
CA SER A 144 -16.88 6.67 1.09
C SER A 144 -17.35 5.72 2.20
N ASN A 145 -18.40 4.93 1.97
CA ASN A 145 -18.90 3.96 2.95
C ASN A 145 -17.96 2.75 3.12
N LEU A 146 -17.09 2.44 2.16
CA LEU A 146 -16.10 1.36 2.32
C LEU A 146 -15.10 1.70 3.43
N GLN A 147 -14.88 2.98 3.71
CA GLN A 147 -13.91 3.41 4.70
C GLN A 147 -14.32 3.08 6.14
N PHE A 148 -15.60 2.77 6.38
CA PHE A 148 -16.04 2.26 7.67
C PHE A 148 -15.49 0.86 8.00
N TYR A 149 -15.06 0.09 6.99
CA TYR A 149 -14.50 -1.24 7.17
C TYR A 149 -13.01 -1.26 7.51
N GLN A 150 -12.36 -0.11 7.71
CA GLN A 150 -10.94 -0.07 8.08
C GLN A 150 -10.62 -0.72 9.43
N LYS A 151 -11.63 -0.97 10.27
CA LYS A 151 -11.51 -1.69 11.56
C LYS A 151 -12.12 -3.09 11.55
N ASP A 152 -12.78 -3.46 10.46
CA ASP A 152 -13.52 -4.71 10.30
C ASP A 152 -13.30 -5.25 8.87
N LEU A 153 -12.04 -5.24 8.42
CA LEU A 153 -11.68 -5.51 7.03
C LEU A 153 -11.96 -6.95 6.65
N SER A 154 -11.71 -7.87 7.59
CA SER A 154 -12.05 -9.30 7.44
C SER A 154 -13.55 -9.50 7.19
N PHE A 155 -14.41 -8.77 7.90
CA PHE A 155 -15.87 -8.81 7.68
C PHE A 155 -16.23 -8.31 6.28
N ALA A 156 -15.64 -7.21 5.83
CA ALA A 156 -15.86 -6.69 4.49
C ALA A 156 -15.45 -7.70 3.41
N ILE A 157 -14.23 -8.23 3.49
CA ILE A 157 -13.72 -9.23 2.55
C ILE A 157 -14.67 -10.43 2.49
N CYS A 158 -15.14 -10.92 3.64
CA CYS A 158 -16.09 -12.03 3.65
C CYS A 158 -17.40 -11.73 2.92
N ASN A 159 -17.95 -10.53 3.06
CA ASN A 159 -19.14 -10.14 2.30
C ASN A 159 -18.86 -10.09 0.80
N PHE A 160 -17.70 -9.56 0.40
CA PHE A 160 -17.30 -9.50 -1.01
C PHE A 160 -17.04 -10.89 -1.62
N LEU A 161 -16.34 -11.77 -0.90
CA LEU A 161 -16.07 -13.14 -1.35
C LEU A 161 -17.36 -13.98 -1.44
N SER A 162 -18.27 -13.82 -0.46
CA SER A 162 -19.55 -14.52 -0.46
C SER A 162 -20.42 -14.11 -1.65
N ALA A 163 -20.41 -12.83 -2.03
CA ALA A 163 -21.09 -12.35 -3.24
C ALA A 163 -20.52 -12.94 -4.54
N LYS A 164 -19.27 -13.43 -4.52
CA LYS A 164 -18.60 -14.08 -5.66
C LYS A 164 -18.81 -15.61 -5.72
N ASN A 165 -19.57 -16.21 -4.81
CA ASN A 165 -19.83 -17.66 -4.75
C ASN A 165 -18.56 -18.53 -4.76
N LEU A 166 -17.48 -18.08 -4.12
CA LEU A 166 -16.28 -18.91 -3.99
C LEU A 166 -16.57 -20.11 -3.07
N GLU A 167 -16.23 -21.31 -3.53
CA GLU A 167 -16.38 -22.53 -2.74
C GLU A 167 -15.47 -22.48 -1.48
N ASN A 168 -15.89 -23.13 -0.39
CA ASN A 168 -15.16 -23.26 0.88
C ASN A 168 -15.04 -22.02 1.80
N LEU A 169 -15.87 -20.97 1.60
CA LEU A 169 -15.88 -19.80 2.50
C LEU A 169 -16.37 -20.07 3.93
N ASN A 170 -17.13 -21.14 4.16
CA ASN A 170 -17.77 -21.43 5.44
C ASN A 170 -16.80 -21.61 6.62
N ASN A 171 -15.52 -21.92 6.35
CA ASN A 171 -14.50 -22.02 7.39
C ASN A 171 -13.68 -20.74 7.57
N LEU A 172 -13.63 -19.88 6.55
CA LEU A 172 -12.85 -18.64 6.52
C LEU A 172 -13.66 -17.46 7.06
N CYS A 173 -14.93 -17.38 6.67
CA CYS A 173 -15.87 -16.34 7.07
C CYS A 173 -16.73 -16.79 8.23
N LYS A 174 -16.11 -16.93 9.41
CA LYS A 174 -16.83 -17.23 10.65
C LYS A 174 -17.24 -15.92 11.33
N SER A 175 -18.53 -15.82 11.62
CA SER A 175 -19.18 -14.74 12.36
C SER A 175 -18.59 -14.53 13.75
#